data_AF-A0A955CRG6-F1
#
_entry.id   AF-A0A955CRG6-F1
#
_cell.length_a   1.000
_cell.length_b   1.000
_cell.length_c   1.000
_cell.angle_alpha   90.00
_cell.angle_beta   90.00
_cell.angle_gamma   90.00
#
_symmetry.space_group_name_H-M   'P 1'
#
loop_
_entity.id
_entity.type
_entity.pdbx_description
1 polymer ?
#
loop_
_entity_poly.entity_id
_entity_poly.type
_entity_poly.pdbx_seq_one_letter_code
_entity_poly.pdbx_strand_id
1 'polypeptide(L)'
;MKVLSRIAAVFVLLLGCVTTIPGCDGGNPHDAVAEKMSSAMNEFASILATVKDEKSAESAATKLKPLGEKIKKIMDEGDKLPEPSEELKKKYEAQFAGVQKKIMDEMMRIGTQVPAAMPILSDAMDAIGGMN
;
A
#
# COMPACT_ATOMS: atom_id res chain seq x y z
N MET A 1 -14.96 -67.19 23.91
CA MET A 1 -15.47 -67.36 22.54
C MET A 1 -16.75 -66.55 22.43
N LYS A 2 -16.84 -65.69 21.40
CA LYS A 2 -17.97 -64.83 20.98
C LYS A 2 -17.94 -63.35 21.45
N VAL A 3 -17.24 -62.58 20.59
CA VAL A 3 -17.64 -61.31 19.95
C VAL A 3 -18.21 -60.19 20.83
N LEU A 4 -17.49 -59.06 20.96
CA LEU A 4 -17.55 -57.93 20.04
C LEU A 4 -18.98 -57.50 19.73
N SER A 5 -19.55 -56.59 20.53
CA SER A 5 -20.51 -55.62 20.04
C SER A 5 -20.82 -54.60 21.13
N ARG A 6 -20.93 -53.34 20.72
CA ARG A 6 -21.51 -52.21 21.48
C ARG A 6 -20.54 -51.50 22.41
N ILE A 7 -19.56 -50.87 21.76
CA ILE A 7 -19.02 -49.56 22.12
C ILE A 7 -20.22 -48.62 22.35
N ALA A 8 -20.59 -48.41 23.60
CA ALA A 8 -21.47 -47.35 24.03
C ALA A 8 -21.12 -47.00 25.47
N ALA A 9 -20.88 -45.70 25.70
CA ALA A 9 -20.74 -45.07 27.00
C ALA A 9 -19.42 -45.31 27.76
N VAL A 10 -18.33 -44.66 27.31
CA VAL A 10 -17.27 -44.18 28.22
C VAL A 10 -16.79 -42.79 27.76
N PHE A 11 -17.49 -41.75 28.23
CA PHE A 11 -16.93 -40.65 29.03
C PHE A 11 -15.43 -40.34 28.87
N VAL A 12 -14.97 -39.68 27.80
CA VAL A 12 -13.62 -39.09 27.75
C VAL A 12 -13.57 -37.85 26.83
N LEU A 13 -13.10 -36.74 27.41
CA LEU A 13 -12.49 -35.54 26.80
C LEU A 13 -13.33 -34.57 25.94
N LEU A 14 -13.84 -33.51 26.58
CA LEU A 14 -13.12 -32.22 26.71
C LEU A 14 -12.29 -31.71 25.50
N LEU A 15 -12.81 -31.79 24.28
CA LEU A 15 -12.27 -31.04 23.14
C LEU A 15 -13.38 -30.81 22.09
N GLY A 16 -14.45 -30.13 22.51
CA GLY A 16 -15.51 -29.65 21.62
C GLY A 16 -14.98 -28.52 20.76
N CYS A 17 -14.25 -28.92 19.73
CA CYS A 17 -13.66 -28.15 18.66
C CYS A 17 -14.60 -27.04 18.20
N VAL A 18 -14.30 -25.82 18.63
CA VAL A 18 -14.65 -24.60 17.93
C VAL A 18 -14.14 -24.83 16.51
N THR A 19 -15.03 -25.15 15.58
CA THR A 19 -14.75 -25.08 14.15
C THR A 19 -14.64 -23.59 13.84
N THR A 20 -13.54 -22.97 14.28
CA THR A 20 -12.98 -21.79 13.63
C THR A 20 -12.86 -22.19 12.19
N ILE A 21 -13.66 -21.56 11.34
CA ILE A 21 -13.44 -21.49 9.91
C ILE A 21 -11.93 -21.22 9.77
N PRO A 22 -11.12 -22.16 9.27
CA PRO A 22 -9.73 -21.85 9.00
C PRO A 22 -9.78 -20.73 7.97
N GLY A 23 -9.18 -19.59 8.35
CA GLY A 23 -9.24 -18.34 7.62
C GLY A 23 -9.19 -18.58 6.12
N CYS A 24 -10.28 -18.23 5.45
CA CYS A 24 -10.15 -17.78 4.08
C CYS A 24 -9.28 -16.53 4.20
N ASP A 25 -8.01 -16.64 3.82
CA ASP A 25 -6.96 -15.62 3.85
C ASP A 25 -7.25 -14.48 2.83
N GLY A 26 -8.52 -14.11 2.70
CA GLY A 26 -9.00 -12.97 1.96
C GLY A 26 -8.88 -11.74 2.84
N GLY A 27 -7.66 -11.20 2.96
CA GLY A 27 -7.44 -9.89 3.58
C GLY A 27 -8.43 -8.86 3.02
N ASN A 28 -8.83 -7.89 3.86
CA ASN A 28 -9.74 -6.82 3.47
C ASN A 28 -9.22 -6.18 2.15
N PRO A 29 -10.01 -6.17 1.06
CA PRO A 29 -9.58 -5.58 -0.22
C PRO A 29 -9.08 -4.14 -0.09
N HIS A 30 -9.65 -3.38 0.86
CA HIS A 30 -9.17 -2.03 1.18
C HIS A 30 -7.76 -2.03 1.75
N ASP A 31 -7.43 -2.97 2.64
CA ASP A 31 -6.10 -3.07 3.23
C ASP A 31 -5.07 -3.41 2.15
N ALA A 32 -5.41 -4.31 1.22
CA ALA A 32 -4.52 -4.66 0.10
C ALA A 32 -4.24 -3.45 -0.82
N VAL A 33 -5.27 -2.65 -1.15
CA VAL A 33 -5.08 -1.42 -1.95
C VAL A 33 -4.27 -0.39 -1.16
N ALA A 34 -4.55 -0.21 0.13
CA ALA A 34 -3.82 0.73 0.98
C ALA A 34 -2.33 0.35 1.13
N GLU A 35 -2.01 -0.93 1.26
CA GLU A 35 -0.63 -1.43 1.29
C GLU A 35 0.10 -1.17 -0.02
N LYS A 36 -0.53 -1.46 -1.16
CA LYS A 36 0.03 -1.16 -2.49
C LYS A 36 0.29 0.33 -2.64
N MET A 37 -0.66 1.18 -2.24
CA MET A 37 -0.53 2.63 -2.29
C MET A 37 0.62 3.11 -1.38
N SER A 38 0.67 2.63 -0.14
CA SER A 38 1.77 2.97 0.80
C SER A 38 3.13 2.58 0.23
N SER A 39 3.25 1.39 -0.37
CA SER A 39 4.47 0.94 -1.03
C SER A 39 4.87 1.87 -2.17
N ALA A 40 3.91 2.24 -3.04
CA ALA A 40 4.17 3.14 -4.15
C ALA A 40 4.56 4.57 -3.68
N MET A 41 3.96 5.09 -2.61
CA MET A 41 4.34 6.37 -2.02
C MET A 41 5.76 6.32 -1.42
N ASN A 42 6.15 5.20 -0.79
CA ASN A 42 7.50 5.06 -0.25
C ASN A 42 8.54 4.94 -1.38
N GLU A 43 8.19 4.26 -2.47
CA GLU A 43 8.99 4.23 -3.69
C GLU A 43 9.14 5.63 -4.28
N PHE A 44 8.06 6.42 -4.28
CA PHE A 44 8.08 7.81 -4.74
C PHE A 44 9.06 8.66 -3.91
N ALA A 45 8.93 8.63 -2.58
CA ALA A 45 9.83 9.32 -1.67
C ALA A 45 11.30 8.90 -1.88
N SER A 46 11.53 7.60 -2.07
CA SER A 46 12.86 7.03 -2.30
C SER A 46 13.49 7.52 -3.60
N ILE A 47 12.69 7.68 -4.67
CA ILE A 47 13.16 8.24 -5.95
C ILE A 47 13.53 9.71 -5.76
N LEU A 48 12.69 10.50 -5.09
CA LEU A 48 12.97 11.93 -4.83
C LEU A 48 14.25 12.12 -3.99
N ALA A 49 14.49 11.25 -3.00
CA ALA A 49 15.72 11.27 -2.21
C ALA A 49 17.01 11.08 -3.04
N THR A 50 16.92 10.53 -4.26
CA THR A 50 18.08 10.41 -5.15
C THR A 50 18.47 11.69 -5.87
N VAL A 51 17.59 12.70 -5.87
CA VAL A 51 17.77 13.95 -6.62
C VAL A 51 18.70 14.89 -5.87
N LYS A 52 19.92 15.05 -6.39
CA LYS A 52 20.99 15.90 -5.83
C LYS A 52 21.40 17.03 -6.79
N ASP A 53 21.08 16.88 -8.06
CA ASP A 53 21.45 17.74 -9.18
C ASP A 53 20.49 17.49 -10.36
N GLU A 54 20.65 18.25 -11.45
CA GLU A 54 19.81 18.11 -12.65
C GLU A 54 19.94 16.72 -13.29
N LYS A 55 21.14 16.15 -13.34
CA LYS A 55 21.36 14.83 -13.94
C LYS A 55 20.65 13.70 -13.19
N SER A 56 20.67 13.75 -11.86
CA SER A 56 19.91 12.82 -11.01
C SER A 56 18.41 13.09 -11.08
N ALA A 57 17.98 14.33 -11.32
CA ALA A 57 16.58 14.66 -11.59
C ALA A 57 16.07 14.02 -12.88
N GLU A 58 16.83 14.03 -13.98
CA GLU A 58 16.48 13.35 -15.22
C GLU A 58 16.33 11.83 -15.03
N SER A 59 17.25 11.23 -14.26
CA SER A 59 17.18 9.81 -13.89
C SER A 59 15.96 9.50 -13.02
N ALA A 60 15.66 10.37 -12.05
CA ALA A 60 14.47 10.25 -11.22
C ALA A 60 13.19 10.38 -12.05
N ALA A 61 13.08 11.38 -12.94
CA ALA A 61 11.93 11.57 -13.83
C ALA A 61 11.64 10.31 -14.66
N THR A 62 12.67 9.63 -15.14
CA THR A 62 12.53 8.36 -15.89
C THR A 62 11.91 7.24 -15.03
N LYS A 63 12.24 7.19 -13.73
CA LYS A 63 11.68 6.21 -12.78
C LYS A 63 10.29 6.60 -12.27
N LEU A 64 9.99 7.89 -12.21
CA LEU A 64 8.69 8.40 -11.78
C LEU A 64 7.57 8.05 -12.76
N LYS A 65 7.85 8.00 -14.07
CA LYS A 65 6.87 7.64 -15.11
C LYS A 65 6.19 6.27 -14.87
N PRO A 66 6.92 5.14 -14.80
CA PRO A 66 6.30 3.84 -14.52
C PRO A 66 5.69 3.76 -13.12
N LEU A 67 6.21 4.52 -12.15
CA LEU A 67 5.59 4.62 -10.84
C LEU A 67 4.23 5.32 -10.89
N GLY A 68 4.06 6.35 -11.71
CA GLY A 68 2.77 7.00 -11.94
C GLY A 68 1.74 6.05 -12.54
N GLU A 69 2.13 5.24 -13.52
CA GLU A 69 1.25 4.19 -14.06
C GLU A 69 0.84 3.16 -13.00
N LYS A 70 1.78 2.76 -12.13
CA LYS A 70 1.51 1.86 -11.01
C LYS A 70 0.52 2.48 -10.02
N ILE A 71 0.73 3.74 -9.65
CA ILE A 71 -0.15 4.50 -8.76
C ILE A 71 -1.55 4.61 -9.36
N LYS A 72 -1.67 4.95 -10.65
CA LYS A 72 -2.95 4.99 -11.37
C LYS A 72 -3.68 3.66 -11.32
N LYS A 73 -3.01 2.54 -11.59
CA LYS A 73 -3.62 1.20 -11.49
C LYS A 73 -4.12 0.89 -10.09
N ILE A 74 -3.39 1.30 -9.05
CA ILE A 74 -3.82 1.12 -7.66
C ILE A 74 -5.06 1.96 -7.35
N MET A 75 -5.13 3.21 -7.85
CA MET A 75 -6.33 4.04 -7.75
C MET A 75 -7.52 3.39 -8.47
N ASP A 76 -7.33 2.93 -9.71
CA ASP A 76 -8.35 2.23 -10.48
C ASP A 76 -8.82 0.92 -9.81
N GLU A 77 -7.97 0.26 -9.00
CA GLU A 77 -8.36 -0.87 -8.16
C GLU A 77 -9.21 -0.42 -6.95
N GLY A 78 -8.83 0.68 -6.31
CA GLY A 78 -9.55 1.28 -5.18
C GLY A 78 -10.94 1.79 -5.57
N ASP A 79 -11.07 2.43 -6.74
CA ASP A 79 -12.34 2.97 -7.25
C ASP A 79 -13.40 1.89 -7.53
N LYS A 80 -12.97 0.63 -7.69
CA LYS A 80 -13.86 -0.52 -7.87
C LYS A 80 -14.37 -1.10 -6.55
N LEU A 81 -13.79 -0.69 -5.43
CA LEU A 81 -14.21 -1.12 -4.11
C LEU A 81 -15.37 -0.25 -3.60
N PRO A 82 -16.23 -0.76 -2.71
CA PRO A 82 -17.20 0.08 -2.01
C PRO A 82 -16.50 1.18 -1.22
N GLU A 83 -17.21 2.22 -0.80
CA GLU A 83 -16.59 3.25 0.04
C GLU A 83 -16.07 2.63 1.36
N PRO A 84 -14.82 2.89 1.78
CA PRO A 84 -14.30 2.39 3.05
C PRO A 84 -15.05 3.03 4.23
N SER A 85 -15.14 2.31 5.35
CA SER A 85 -15.69 2.87 6.59
C SER A 85 -14.81 4.01 7.12
N GLU A 86 -15.38 4.85 7.99
CA GLU A 86 -14.65 5.95 8.63
C GLU A 86 -13.45 5.47 9.47
N GLU A 87 -13.54 4.29 10.08
CA GLU A 87 -12.43 3.67 10.81
C GLU A 87 -11.28 3.30 9.87
N LEU A 88 -11.60 2.75 8.69
CA LEU A 88 -10.60 2.41 7.68
C LEU A 88 -9.97 3.66 7.08
N LYS A 89 -10.76 4.71 6.78
CA LYS A 89 -10.23 6.01 6.33
C LYS A 89 -9.19 6.57 7.31
N LYS A 90 -9.53 6.63 8.60
CA LYS A 90 -8.61 7.10 9.66
C LYS A 90 -7.35 6.22 9.78
N LYS A 91 -7.50 4.90 9.67
CA LYS A 91 -6.36 3.96 9.66
C LYS A 91 -5.41 4.28 8.50
N TYR A 92 -5.95 4.49 7.30
CA TYR A 92 -5.15 4.76 6.11
C TYR A 92 -4.52 6.15 6.12
N GLU A 93 -5.24 7.18 6.59
CA GLU A 93 -4.68 8.51 6.82
C GLU A 93 -3.45 8.46 7.74
N ALA A 94 -3.57 7.77 8.88
CA ALA A 94 -2.47 7.60 9.81
C ALA A 94 -1.30 6.81 9.17
N GLN A 95 -1.60 5.79 8.38
CA GLN A 95 -0.61 5.00 7.64
C GLN A 95 0.14 5.85 6.61
N PHE A 96 -0.54 6.75 5.91
CA PHE A 96 0.06 7.57 4.86
C PHE A 96 0.77 8.83 5.39
N ALA A 97 0.38 9.35 6.55
CA ALA A 97 0.94 10.60 7.10
C ALA A 97 2.48 10.59 7.14
N GLY A 98 3.09 9.47 7.55
CA GLY A 98 4.54 9.35 7.63
C GLY A 98 5.24 9.43 6.27
N VAL A 99 4.67 8.81 5.23
CA VAL A 99 5.25 8.84 3.89
C VAL A 99 4.92 10.14 3.14
N GLN A 100 3.73 10.71 3.36
CA GLN A 100 3.37 12.04 2.87
C GLN A 100 4.35 13.10 3.38
N LYS A 101 4.67 13.08 4.68
CA LYS A 101 5.66 13.98 5.26
C LYS A 101 7.02 13.82 4.59
N LYS A 102 7.49 12.59 4.36
CA LYS A 102 8.77 12.35 3.66
C LYS A 102 8.78 12.91 2.24
N ILE A 103 7.69 12.71 1.48
CA ILE A 103 7.56 13.27 0.13
C ILE A 103 7.63 14.80 0.19
N MET A 104 6.89 15.43 1.11
CA MET A 104 6.92 16.89 1.28
C MET A 104 8.31 17.40 1.67
N ASP A 105 8.98 16.74 2.61
CA ASP A 105 10.33 17.09 3.05
C ASP A 105 11.33 17.00 1.88
N GLU A 106 11.26 15.95 1.05
CA GLU A 106 12.12 15.81 -0.14
C GLU A 106 11.80 16.83 -1.23
N MET A 107 10.52 17.11 -1.48
CA MET A 107 10.10 18.14 -2.44
C MET A 107 10.60 19.53 -2.02
N MET A 108 10.49 19.86 -0.73
CA MET A 108 11.02 21.10 -0.19
C MET A 108 12.54 21.15 -0.30
N ARG A 109 13.23 20.06 0.02
CA ARG A 109 14.69 19.96 -0.14
C ARG A 109 15.11 20.19 -1.59
N ILE A 110 14.45 19.54 -2.55
CA ILE A 110 14.73 19.72 -3.97
C ILE A 110 14.47 21.17 -4.38
N GLY A 111 13.32 21.74 -4.03
CA GLY A 111 12.98 23.13 -4.39
C GLY A 111 13.94 24.17 -3.82
N THR A 112 14.56 23.91 -2.66
CA THR A 112 15.48 24.85 -2.01
C THR A 112 16.95 24.60 -2.35
N GLN A 113 17.37 23.35 -2.50
CA GLN A 113 18.79 22.99 -2.73
C GLN A 113 19.12 22.69 -4.18
N VAL A 114 18.13 22.26 -4.97
CA VAL A 114 18.27 21.87 -6.38
C VAL A 114 17.12 22.48 -7.21
N PRO A 115 16.91 23.82 -7.18
CA PRO A 115 15.74 24.44 -7.79
C PRO A 115 15.61 24.13 -9.29
N ALA A 116 16.73 23.91 -10.00
CA ALA A 116 16.74 23.52 -11.41
C ALA A 116 16.14 22.13 -11.68
N ALA A 117 16.05 21.24 -10.68
CA ALA A 117 15.42 19.94 -10.81
C ALA A 117 13.89 19.99 -10.82
N MET A 118 13.27 21.02 -10.25
CA MET A 118 11.81 21.15 -10.18
C MET A 118 11.13 21.12 -11.57
N PRO A 119 11.55 21.93 -12.57
CA PRO A 119 10.95 21.85 -13.90
C PRO A 119 11.17 20.50 -14.59
N ILE A 120 12.30 19.82 -14.33
CA ILE A 120 12.60 18.49 -14.89
C ILE A 120 11.63 17.43 -14.34
N LEU A 121 11.27 17.56 -13.06
CA LEU A 121 10.39 16.61 -12.38
C LEU A 121 8.90 16.89 -12.61
N SER A 122 8.52 18.12 -12.98
CA SER A 122 7.12 18.55 -13.15
C SER A 122 6.32 17.59 -14.04
N ASP A 123 6.78 17.34 -15.26
CA ASP A 123 6.08 16.47 -16.22
C ASP A 123 5.85 15.05 -15.68
N ALA A 124 6.82 14.52 -14.93
CA ALA A 124 6.72 13.18 -14.35
C ALA A 124 5.80 13.14 -13.12
N MET A 125 5.69 14.25 -12.38
CA MET A 125 4.81 14.39 -11.23
C MET A 125 3.36 14.64 -11.65
N ASP A 126 3.13 15.39 -12.72
CA ASP A 126 1.78 15.62 -13.27
C ASP A 126 1.13 14.30 -13.69
N ALA A 127 1.93 13.37 -14.23
CA ALA A 127 1.49 12.01 -14.55
C ALA A 127 1.08 11.18 -13.32
N ILE A 128 1.58 11.51 -12.12
CA ILE A 128 1.22 10.86 -10.85
C ILE A 128 -0.02 11.54 -10.23
N GLY A 129 -0.11 12.87 -10.30
CA GLY A 129 -1.13 13.68 -9.65
C GLY A 129 -2.50 13.68 -10.32
N GLY A 130 -2.62 13.17 -11.55
CA GLY A 130 -3.92 13.06 -12.23
C GLY A 130 -4.61 14.41 -12.48
N MET A 131 -3.84 15.47 -12.74
CA MET A 131 -4.36 16.76 -13.21
C MET A 131 -3.93 16.99 -14.66
N ASN A 132 -4.56 16.27 -15.59
CA ASN A 132 -4.77 16.64 -16.99
C ASN A 132 -5.87 15.78 -17.60
#